data_AF-A0AAE0CHL2-F1
#
_entry.id   AF-A0AAE0CHL2-F1
#
_cell.length_a   1.000
_cell.length_b   1.000
_cell.length_c   1.000
_cell.angle_alpha   90.00
_cell.angle_beta   90.00
_cell.angle_gamma   90.00
#
_symmetry.space_group_name_H-M   'P 1'
#
loop_
_entity.id
_entity.type
_entity.pdbx_description
1 polymer ?
#
loop_
_entity_poly.entity_id
_entity_poly.type
_entity_poly.pdbx_seq_one_letter_code
_entity_poly.pdbx_strand_id
1 'polypeptide(L)'
;MGVEDRAHTECWTDSLRDGRVLIMTDMWKWLHKEETQWRQKSRIKWMMEGDKNSRLFHCVANSRRMRNFIGDILFDGVRQLDLVEVRRGVLNHFKLLFRKGLDCRPTIHGLPML
;
A
#
# COMPACT_ATOMS: atom_id res chain seq x y z
N MET A 1 38.96 -43.39 2.09
CA MET A 1 37.58 -43.68 1.66
C MET A 1 36.66 -42.77 2.46
N GLY A 2 35.96 -41.82 1.83
CA GLY A 2 35.06 -40.91 2.57
C GLY A 2 34.87 -39.50 2.00
N VAL A 3 35.24 -39.24 0.74
CA VAL A 3 35.02 -37.94 0.09
C VAL A 3 33.86 -38.00 -0.94
N GLU A 4 33.52 -39.19 -1.45
CA GLU A 4 32.49 -39.36 -2.49
C GLU A 4 31.05 -39.39 -1.93
N ASP A 5 30.84 -39.79 -0.67
CA ASP A 5 29.49 -39.93 -0.09
C ASP A 5 28.81 -38.58 0.23
N ARG A 6 29.58 -37.52 0.54
CA ARG A 6 29.00 -36.20 0.80
C ARG A 6 28.46 -35.53 -0.45
N ALA A 7 29.17 -35.65 -1.58
CA ALA A 7 28.74 -35.07 -2.86
C ALA A 7 27.41 -35.69 -3.35
N HIS A 8 27.21 -36.99 -3.11
CA HIS A 8 25.94 -37.64 -3.41
C HIS A 8 24.81 -37.11 -2.49
N THR A 9 25.09 -36.94 -1.19
CA THR A 9 24.07 -36.47 -0.23
C THR A 9 23.66 -35.01 -0.50
N GLU A 10 24.60 -34.15 -0.88
CA GLU A 10 24.36 -32.76 -1.31
C GLU A 10 23.55 -32.70 -2.62
N CYS A 11 23.89 -33.54 -3.60
CA CYS A 11 23.18 -33.65 -4.88
C CYS A 11 21.70 -34.06 -4.73
N TRP A 12 21.39 -34.98 -3.81
CA TRP A 12 20.00 -35.35 -3.49
C TRP A 12 19.24 -34.20 -2.80
N THR A 13 19.89 -33.43 -1.92
CA THR A 13 19.26 -32.26 -1.29
C THR A 13 19.07 -31.09 -2.25
N ASP A 14 19.97 -30.91 -3.22
CA ASP A 14 19.87 -29.88 -4.25
C ASP A 14 18.77 -30.19 -5.25
N SER A 15 18.65 -31.46 -5.69
CA SER A 15 17.54 -31.90 -6.54
C SER A 15 16.16 -31.69 -5.89
N LEU A 16 16.04 -31.98 -4.59
CA LEU A 16 14.80 -31.73 -3.83
C LEU A 16 14.53 -30.23 -3.62
N ARG A 17 15.57 -29.40 -3.50
CA ARG A 17 15.47 -27.94 -3.43
C ARG A 17 15.04 -27.35 -4.77
N ASP A 18 15.63 -27.82 -5.87
CA ASP A 18 15.34 -27.39 -7.24
C ASP A 18 13.90 -27.75 -7.63
N GLY A 19 13.43 -28.94 -7.26
CA GLY A 19 12.03 -29.35 -7.47
C GLY A 19 11.04 -28.43 -6.73
N ARG A 20 11.35 -28.03 -5.48
CA ARG A 20 10.51 -27.08 -4.72
C ARG A 20 10.49 -25.70 -5.35
N VAL A 21 11.65 -25.19 -5.77
CA VAL A 21 11.76 -23.88 -6.43
C VAL A 21 10.95 -23.88 -7.72
N LEU A 22 11.05 -24.94 -8.53
CA LEU A 22 10.31 -25.06 -9.78
C LEU A 22 8.79 -25.01 -9.54
N ILE A 23 8.28 -25.84 -8.64
CA ILE A 23 6.84 -25.87 -8.28
C ILE A 23 6.38 -24.50 -7.78
N MET A 24 7.18 -23.86 -6.90
CA MET A 24 6.85 -22.53 -6.39
C MET A 24 6.80 -21.51 -7.52
N THR A 25 7.79 -21.49 -8.44
CA THR A 25 7.80 -20.55 -9.55
C THR A 25 6.60 -20.74 -10.47
N ASP A 26 6.22 -21.98 -10.76
CA ASP A 26 5.05 -22.27 -11.60
C ASP A 26 3.76 -21.88 -10.89
N MET A 27 3.63 -22.15 -9.58
CA MET A 27 2.52 -21.68 -8.78
C MET A 27 2.39 -20.15 -8.81
N TRP A 28 3.50 -19.43 -8.63
CA TRP A 28 3.52 -17.97 -8.72
C TRP A 28 3.12 -17.46 -10.11
N LYS A 29 3.57 -18.10 -11.19
CA LYS A 29 3.16 -17.76 -12.56
C LYS A 29 1.65 -17.92 -12.75
N TRP A 30 1.07 -19.01 -12.26
CA TRP A 30 -0.37 -19.26 -12.35
C TRP A 30 -1.18 -18.26 -11.52
N LEU A 31 -0.77 -18.00 -10.28
CA LEU A 31 -1.40 -16.99 -9.42
C LEU A 31 -1.37 -15.60 -10.07
N HIS A 32 -0.24 -15.21 -10.66
CA HIS A 32 -0.12 -13.92 -11.35
C HIS A 32 -1.04 -13.83 -12.59
N LYS A 33 -1.15 -14.92 -13.36
CA LYS A 33 -2.05 -14.99 -14.51
C LYS A 33 -3.51 -14.91 -14.06
N GLU A 34 -3.87 -15.62 -13.01
CA GLU A 34 -5.20 -15.57 -12.41
C GLU A 34 -5.53 -14.15 -11.90
N GLU A 35 -4.61 -13.51 -11.16
CA GLU A 35 -4.78 -12.12 -10.71
C GLU A 35 -5.02 -11.17 -11.88
N THR A 36 -4.23 -11.32 -12.95
CA THR A 36 -4.36 -10.50 -14.16
C THR A 36 -5.71 -10.71 -14.85
N GLN A 37 -6.16 -11.97 -14.95
CA GLN A 37 -7.48 -12.30 -15.50
C GLN A 37 -8.60 -11.70 -14.65
N TRP A 38 -8.52 -11.79 -13.32
CA TRP A 38 -9.50 -11.18 -12.43
C TRP A 38 -9.53 -9.66 -12.55
N ARG A 39 -8.37 -9.01 -12.70
CA ARG A 39 -8.26 -7.57 -12.92
C ARG A 39 -8.93 -7.14 -14.24
N GLN A 40 -8.71 -7.89 -15.31
CA GLN A 40 -9.34 -7.64 -16.62
C GLN A 40 -10.87 -7.85 -16.56
N LYS A 41 -11.32 -8.98 -15.99
CA LYS A 41 -12.75 -9.29 -15.82
C LYS A 41 -13.44 -8.23 -14.97
N SER A 42 -12.81 -7.75 -13.90
CA SER A 42 -13.33 -6.68 -13.04
C SER A 42 -13.50 -5.37 -13.82
N ARG A 43 -12.52 -4.97 -14.64
CA ARG A 43 -12.61 -3.78 -15.49
C ARG A 43 -13.72 -3.87 -16.54
N ILE A 44 -13.84 -5.02 -17.20
CA ILE A 44 -14.93 -5.27 -18.17
C ILE A 44 -16.28 -5.21 -17.47
N LYS A 45 -16.40 -5.87 -16.31
CA LYS A 45 -17.61 -5.84 -15.48
C LYS A 45 -17.99 -4.41 -15.09
N TRP A 46 -17.02 -3.61 -14.63
CA TRP A 46 -17.21 -2.20 -14.34
C TRP A 46 -17.67 -1.39 -15.54
N MET A 47 -17.07 -1.61 -16.71
CA MET A 47 -17.44 -0.93 -17.96
C MET A 47 -18.85 -1.30 -18.42
N MET A 48 -19.25 -2.56 -18.26
CA MET A 48 -20.58 -3.06 -18.63
C MET A 48 -21.68 -2.64 -17.65
N GLU A 49 -21.39 -2.65 -16.35
CA GLU A 49 -22.34 -2.27 -15.29
C GLU A 49 -22.47 -0.75 -15.17
N GLY A 50 -21.48 0.03 -15.62
CA GLY A 50 -21.46 1.48 -15.43
C GLY A 50 -21.47 1.87 -13.95
N ASP A 51 -22.10 3.01 -13.62
CA ASP A 51 -22.22 3.51 -12.24
C ASP A 51 -23.17 2.65 -11.34
N LYS A 52 -23.59 1.48 -11.82
CA LYS A 52 -24.42 0.54 -11.05
C LYS A 52 -23.63 -0.22 -10.01
N ASN A 53 -22.30 -0.15 -10.01
CA ASN A 53 -21.45 -0.72 -8.96
C ASN A 53 -21.33 0.19 -7.71
N SER A 54 -22.38 0.98 -7.46
CA SER A 54 -22.49 1.95 -6.38
C SER A 54 -22.22 1.32 -5.02
N ARG A 55 -22.71 0.09 -4.74
CA ARG A 55 -22.53 -0.55 -3.44
C ARG A 55 -21.05 -0.80 -3.11
N LEU A 56 -20.29 -1.43 -4.00
CA LEU A 56 -18.87 -1.70 -3.74
C LEU A 56 -18.05 -0.41 -3.73
N PHE A 57 -18.33 0.51 -4.65
CA PHE A 57 -17.68 1.81 -4.69
C PHE A 57 -17.92 2.60 -3.39
N HIS A 58 -19.16 2.71 -2.94
CA HIS A 58 -19.52 3.38 -1.69
C HIS A 58 -18.95 2.66 -0.48
N CYS A 59 -18.91 1.33 -0.44
CA CYS A 59 -18.24 0.60 0.62
C CYS A 59 -16.76 0.98 0.71
N VAL A 60 -16.02 0.92 -0.40
CA VAL A 60 -14.59 1.28 -0.43
C VAL A 60 -14.37 2.75 -0.11
N ALA A 61 -15.16 3.66 -0.69
CA ALA A 61 -15.08 5.09 -0.42
C ALA A 61 -15.39 5.40 1.05
N ASN A 62 -16.40 4.74 1.64
CA ASN A 62 -16.75 4.90 3.05
C ASN A 62 -15.66 4.33 3.96
N SER A 63 -15.09 3.16 3.65
CA SER A 63 -13.94 2.62 4.39
C SER A 63 -12.74 3.56 4.36
N ARG A 64 -12.45 4.18 3.20
CA ARG A 64 -11.42 5.22 3.09
C ARG A 64 -11.77 6.47 3.90
N ARG A 65 -13.03 6.93 3.84
CA ARG A 65 -13.53 8.06 4.62
C ARG A 65 -13.38 7.82 6.13
N MET A 66 -13.74 6.63 6.61
CA MET A 66 -13.62 6.26 8.03
C MET A 66 -12.16 6.15 8.45
N ARG A 67 -11.30 5.54 7.62
CA ARG A 67 -9.87 5.43 7.91
C ARG A 67 -9.16 6.79 7.97
N ASN A 68 -9.57 7.72 7.10
CA ASN A 68 -8.97 9.05 6.99
C ASN A 68 -9.71 10.08 7.86
N PHE A 69 -10.67 9.66 8.68
CA PHE A 69 -11.39 10.56 9.56
C PHE A 69 -10.47 11.01 10.69
N ILE A 70 -10.22 12.31 10.75
CA ILE A 70 -9.47 12.94 11.84
C ILE A 70 -10.51 13.39 12.88
N GLY A 71 -10.71 12.57 13.90
CA GLY A 71 -11.67 12.84 14.98
C GLY A 71 -11.13 13.77 16.06
N ASP A 72 -9.82 13.78 16.25
CA ASP A 72 -9.14 14.65 17.20
C ASP A 72 -7.73 14.99 16.72
N ILE A 73 -7.18 16.07 17.28
CA ILE A 73 -5.77 16.44 17.10
C ILE A 73 -5.19 16.91 18.41
N LEU A 74 -3.89 16.68 18.60
CA LEU A 74 -3.12 17.30 19.67
C LEU A 74 -2.45 18.55 19.12
N PHE A 75 -2.82 19.71 19.65
CA PHE A 75 -2.25 21.00 19.25
C PHE A 75 -1.85 21.77 20.51
N ASP A 76 -0.59 22.22 20.58
CA ASP A 76 -0.01 22.93 21.73
C ASP A 76 -0.26 22.24 23.09
N GLY A 77 -0.18 20.90 23.11
CA GLY A 77 -0.38 20.10 24.33
C GLY A 77 -1.85 19.90 24.74
N VAL A 78 -2.81 20.46 24.00
CA VAL A 78 -4.24 20.31 24.25
C VAL A 78 -4.88 19.42 23.19
N ARG A 79 -5.60 18.39 23.62
CA ARG A 79 -6.35 17.50 22.74
C ARG A 79 -7.67 18.14 22.35
N GLN A 80 -7.85 18.42 21.06
CA GLN A 80 -9.06 19.01 20.50
C GLN A 80 -9.94 17.90 19.92
N LEU A 81 -11.17 17.79 20.42
CA LEU A 81 -12.18 16.81 19.98
C LEU A 81 -13.27 17.47 19.10
N ASP A 82 -13.42 18.79 19.20
CA ASP A 82 -14.38 19.52 18.39
C ASP A 82 -13.83 19.73 16.97
N LEU A 83 -14.62 19.36 15.96
CA LEU A 83 -14.24 19.44 14.55
C LEU A 83 -13.93 20.88 14.12
N VAL A 84 -14.58 21.88 14.71
CA VAL A 84 -14.29 23.30 14.44
C VAL A 84 -12.89 23.65 14.92
N GLU A 85 -12.55 23.20 16.13
CA GLU A 85 -11.24 23.39 16.73
C GLU A 85 -10.13 22.61 16.04
N VAL A 86 -10.40 21.36 15.64
CA VAL A 86 -9.49 20.56 14.81
C VAL A 86 -9.18 21.29 13.51
N ARG A 87 -10.21 21.78 12.80
CA ARG A 87 -10.03 22.52 11.55
C ARG A 87 -9.23 23.80 11.77
N ARG A 88 -9.50 24.53 12.85
CA ARG A 88 -8.78 25.76 13.22
C ARG A 88 -7.31 25.48 13.52
N GLY A 89 -7.01 24.45 14.31
CA GLY A 89 -5.64 24.04 14.65
C GLY A 89 -4.83 23.66 13.42
N VAL A 90 -5.39 22.83 12.54
CA VAL A 90 -4.76 22.47 11.25
C VAL A 90 -4.47 23.71 10.41
N LEU A 91 -5.47 24.60 10.23
CA LEU A 91 -5.31 25.81 9.44
C LEU A 91 -4.20 26.71 10.00
N ASN A 92 -4.16 26.93 11.31
CA ASN A 92 -3.18 27.77 11.96
C ASN A 92 -1.77 27.18 11.87
N HIS A 93 -1.64 25.86 12.06
CA HIS A 93 -0.38 25.15 11.91
C HIS A 93 0.22 25.38 10.51
N PHE A 94 -0.55 25.10 9.46
CA PHE A 94 -0.06 25.26 8.08
C PHE A 94 0.16 26.72 7.69
N LYS A 95 -0.68 27.65 8.15
CA LYS A 95 -0.44 29.10 7.97
C LYS A 95 0.91 29.52 8.56
N LEU A 96 1.26 29.03 9.74
CA LEU A 96 2.54 29.33 10.36
C LEU A 96 3.69 28.62 9.62
N LEU A 97 3.50 27.36 9.24
CA LEU A 97 4.47 26.58 8.49
C LEU A 97 4.87 27.26 7.18
N PHE A 98 3.88 27.79 6.43
CA PHE A 98 4.11 28.49 5.17
C PHE A 98 4.53 29.97 5.33
N ARG A 99 4.43 30.54 6.54
CA ARG A 99 4.92 31.89 6.87
C ARG A 99 6.37 31.89 7.32
N LYS A 100 6.83 30.84 8.01
CA LYS A 100 8.26 30.63 8.24
C LYS A 100 8.89 30.43 6.86
N GLY A 101 9.89 31.25 6.52
CA GLY A 101 10.58 31.17 5.24
C GLY A 101 10.98 29.73 4.89
N LEU A 102 11.02 29.43 3.60
CA LEU A 102 11.19 28.11 2.97
C LEU A 102 12.50 27.36 3.32
N ASP A 103 13.20 27.75 4.39
CA ASP A 103 14.56 27.31 4.75
C ASP A 103 14.67 25.83 5.12
N CYS A 104 13.55 25.15 5.36
CA CYS A 104 13.50 23.73 5.70
C CYS A 104 12.40 22.96 4.93
N ARG A 105 12.20 23.30 3.65
CA ARG A 105 11.28 22.56 2.79
C ARG A 105 11.84 21.17 2.47
N PRO A 106 11.19 20.07 2.87
CA PRO A 106 11.63 18.75 2.46
C PRO A 106 11.50 18.65 0.93
N THR A 107 12.63 18.49 0.26
CA THR A 107 12.65 18.23 -1.18
C THR A 107 12.23 16.79 -1.45
N ILE A 108 11.24 16.60 -2.31
CA ILE A 108 10.95 15.28 -2.86
C ILE A 108 11.95 15.09 -4.00
N HIS A 109 12.94 14.21 -3.80
CA HIS A 109 14.01 13.95 -4.78
C HIS A 109 14.80 15.19 -5.21
N GLY A 110 15.09 16.11 -4.28
CA GLY A 110 15.85 17.33 -4.59
C GLY A 110 15.03 18.43 -5.29
N LEU A 111 13.75 18.19 -5.58
CA LEU A 111 12.86 19.22 -6.13
C LEU A 111 12.16 19.99 -5.01
N PRO A 112 12.23 21.32 -4.99
CA PRO A 112 11.31 22.11 -4.19
C PRO A 112 9.91 21.87 -4.76
N MET A 113 8.93 21.51 -3.93
CA MET A 113 7.52 21.56 -4.39
C MET A 113 7.20 23.00 -4.88
N LEU A 114 6.21 23.18 -5.74
CA LEU A 114 5.82 24.52 -6.17
C LEU A 114 5.10 25.30 -5.06
#